data_AF-A0A2V1B0M2-F1
#
_entry.id   AF-A0A2V1B0M2-F1
#
_cell.length_a   1.000
_cell.length_b   1.000
_cell.length_c   1.000
_cell.angle_alpha   90.00
_cell.angle_beta   90.00
_cell.angle_gamma   90.00
#
_symmetry.space_group_name_H-M   'P 1'
#
loop_
_entity.id
_entity.type
_entity.pdbx_description
1 polymer ?
#
loop_
_entity_poly.entity_id
_entity_poly.type
_entity_poly.pdbx_seq_one_letter_code
_entity_poly.pdbx_strand_id
1 'polypeptide(L)'
;MSINTNEFPPGLSLEDVASKENIQLSKFDSDIAWKIGTLAKQRAIDYRLSRPILIDITTTDGTTYFHSPSRPSTVKDNDIWVERKRRTVFRFGFSSYYMGQKLKSKDTKNLEEAFYISSIDYAVHGGSVPIRLKNFDGVVAALTISGLKQEEDHAFALQILEEVKISREPRYGNRHMDVSCISSALIVNSNIGQEEEEEEEEEEEEEEEEEEEEEEEEEEEEEEEEEEEEEEEETSVKFRVSFTYKCFYFVE
;
A
#
# COMPACT_ATOMS: atom_id res chain seq x y z
N MET A 1 -13.49 4.17 17.19
CA MET A 1 -12.89 5.07 16.19
C MET A 1 -12.57 4.18 14.99
N SER A 2 -12.65 4.72 13.78
CA SER A 2 -12.37 3.99 12.53
C SER A 2 -11.28 4.72 11.75
N ILE A 3 -10.77 4.09 10.68
CA ILE A 3 -9.88 4.76 9.72
C ILE A 3 -10.67 5.90 9.06
N ASN A 4 -10.08 7.11 9.02
CA ASN A 4 -10.72 8.27 8.41
C ASN A 4 -10.33 8.42 6.93
N THR A 5 -10.92 7.61 6.05
CA THR A 5 -10.68 7.69 4.59
C THR A 5 -11.32 8.91 3.93
N ASN A 6 -12.26 9.59 4.59
CA ASN A 6 -12.91 10.80 4.07
C ASN A 6 -11.94 11.96 3.81
N GLU A 7 -10.72 11.90 4.36
CA GLU A 7 -9.69 12.88 4.10
C GLU A 7 -9.06 12.75 2.69
N PHE A 8 -9.24 11.61 2.03
CA PHE A 8 -8.67 11.29 0.72
C PHE A 8 -9.77 10.81 -0.26
N PRO A 9 -10.74 11.67 -0.61
CA PRO A 9 -11.77 11.30 -1.58
C PRO A 9 -11.18 11.12 -2.99
N PRO A 10 -11.85 10.35 -3.87
CA PRO A 10 -11.48 10.27 -5.28
C PRO A 10 -11.41 11.66 -5.93
N GLY A 11 -10.43 11.88 -6.80
CA GLY A 11 -10.25 13.14 -7.52
C GLY A 11 -9.61 14.28 -6.71
N LEU A 12 -9.08 14.01 -5.51
CA LEU A 12 -8.33 14.99 -4.74
C LEU A 12 -7.08 15.47 -5.51
N SER A 13 -6.82 16.79 -5.50
CA SER A 13 -5.67 17.35 -6.23
C SER A 13 -4.34 16.95 -5.61
N LEU A 14 -3.26 16.90 -6.40
CA LEU A 14 -1.93 16.58 -5.88
C LEU A 14 -1.47 17.56 -4.80
N GLU A 15 -1.82 18.85 -4.92
CA GLU A 15 -1.49 19.86 -3.92
C GLU A 15 -2.19 19.59 -2.59
N ASP A 16 -3.46 19.20 -2.62
CA ASP A 16 -4.22 18.86 -1.42
C ASP A 16 -3.69 17.60 -0.74
N VAL A 17 -3.35 16.56 -1.54
CA VAL A 17 -2.71 15.33 -1.03
C VAL A 17 -1.39 15.67 -0.32
N ALA A 18 -0.50 16.42 -1.00
CA ALA A 18 0.80 16.80 -0.42
C ALA A 18 0.65 17.64 0.85
N SER A 19 -0.37 18.51 0.92
CA SER A 19 -0.68 19.32 2.09
C SER A 19 -1.12 18.46 3.29
N LYS A 20 -2.02 17.51 3.05
CA LYS A 20 -2.55 16.59 4.09
C LYS A 20 -1.49 15.62 4.62
N GLU A 21 -0.58 15.19 3.76
CA GLU A 21 0.51 14.28 4.12
C GLU A 21 1.69 14.96 4.84
N ASN A 22 1.71 16.30 4.96
CA ASN A 22 2.84 17.05 5.52
C ASN A 22 2.89 17.00 7.06
N ILE A 23 3.11 15.80 7.60
CA ILE A 23 3.23 15.55 9.02
C ILE A 23 4.72 15.60 9.42
N GLN A 24 5.08 16.54 10.30
CA GLN A 24 6.45 16.70 10.80
C GLN A 24 6.54 16.47 12.31
N LEU A 25 7.38 15.52 12.71
CA LEU A 25 7.70 15.22 14.10
C LEU A 25 8.77 16.18 14.64
N SER A 26 8.82 16.38 15.95
CA SER A 26 9.88 17.17 16.60
C SER A 26 11.20 16.40 16.73
N LYS A 27 11.14 15.08 16.84
CA LYS A 27 12.28 14.17 16.92
C LYS A 27 11.91 12.79 16.40
N PHE A 28 12.91 11.99 16.05
CA PHE A 28 12.76 10.60 15.66
C PHE A 28 14.00 9.81 16.10
N ASP A 29 13.76 8.73 16.84
CA ASP A 29 14.72 7.76 17.34
C ASP A 29 14.02 6.39 17.41
N SER A 30 14.73 5.36 17.86
CA SER A 30 14.17 4.01 18.00
C SER A 30 13.01 3.92 18.99
N ASP A 31 13.00 4.75 20.05
CA ASP A 31 11.92 4.77 21.04
C ASP A 31 10.63 5.36 20.42
N ILE A 32 10.77 6.41 19.60
CA ILE A 32 9.66 6.98 18.84
C ILE A 32 9.17 6.00 17.77
N ALA A 33 10.05 5.31 17.05
CA ALA A 33 9.66 4.28 16.11
C ALA A 33 8.89 3.14 16.79
N TRP A 34 9.38 2.64 17.93
CA TRP A 34 8.67 1.65 18.75
C TRP A 34 7.28 2.14 19.18
N LYS A 35 7.17 3.40 19.61
CA LYS A 35 5.89 4.03 19.97
C LYS A 35 4.93 4.10 18.77
N ILE A 36 5.41 4.50 17.59
CA ILE A 36 4.59 4.54 16.36
C ILE A 36 4.07 3.13 16.05
N GLY A 37 4.95 2.13 16.01
CA GLY A 37 4.57 0.76 15.64
C GLY A 37 3.62 0.09 16.63
N THR A 38 3.87 0.23 17.93
CA THR A 38 2.97 -0.29 18.98
C THR A 38 1.63 0.43 19.00
N LEU A 39 1.60 1.75 18.77
CA LEU A 39 0.35 2.49 18.62
C LEU A 39 -0.43 1.99 17.40
N ALA A 40 0.22 1.85 16.24
CA ALA A 40 -0.42 1.32 15.02
C ALA A 40 -1.04 -0.06 15.27
N LYS A 41 -0.30 -0.97 15.91
CA LYS A 41 -0.81 -2.30 16.27
C LYS A 41 -2.00 -2.23 17.21
N GLN A 42 -1.94 -1.41 18.26
CA GLN A 42 -3.04 -1.22 19.19
C GLN A 42 -4.28 -0.66 18.49
N ARG A 43 -4.11 0.35 17.62
CA ARG A 43 -5.21 0.96 16.87
C ARG A 43 -5.84 -0.02 15.88
N ALA A 44 -5.03 -0.87 15.23
CA ALA A 44 -5.55 -1.90 14.34
C ALA A 44 -6.50 -2.87 15.08
N ILE A 45 -6.15 -3.24 16.32
CA ILE A 45 -7.00 -4.09 17.18
C ILE A 45 -8.23 -3.30 17.65
N ASP A 46 -8.05 -2.08 18.16
CA ASP A 46 -9.14 -1.25 18.67
C ASP A 46 -10.18 -0.91 17.59
N TYR A 47 -9.74 -0.77 16.34
CA TYR A 47 -10.60 -0.42 15.21
C TYR A 47 -11.27 -1.66 14.60
N ARG A 48 -10.86 -2.87 15.01
CA ARG A 48 -11.33 -4.14 14.45
C ARG A 48 -11.23 -4.11 12.93
N LEU A 49 -10.01 -3.82 12.44
CA LEU A 49 -9.77 -3.85 11.00
C LEU A 49 -10.17 -5.22 10.43
N SER A 50 -10.80 -5.20 9.25
CA SER A 50 -11.31 -6.38 8.57
C SER A 50 -10.22 -7.40 8.31
N ARG A 51 -9.02 -6.94 7.89
CA ARG A 51 -7.88 -7.80 7.60
C ARG A 51 -6.65 -7.48 8.47
N PRO A 52 -5.79 -8.47 8.78
CA PRO A 52 -4.50 -8.23 9.40
C PRO A 52 -3.59 -7.39 8.50
N ILE A 53 -2.79 -6.53 9.13
CA ILE A 53 -1.88 -5.62 8.43
C ILE A 53 -0.44 -5.87 8.87
N LEU A 54 0.51 -5.71 7.96
CA LEU A 54 1.93 -5.64 8.26
C LEU A 54 2.34 -4.18 8.48
N ILE A 55 3.02 -3.92 9.61
CA ILE A 55 3.47 -2.59 10.01
C ILE A 55 5.00 -2.58 10.00
N ASP A 56 5.59 -1.72 9.18
CA ASP A 56 7.04 -1.55 9.05
C ASP A 56 7.47 -0.10 9.30
N ILE A 57 8.56 0.08 10.02
CA ILE A 57 9.24 1.36 10.19
C ILE A 57 10.71 1.18 9.92
N THR A 58 11.17 1.75 8.82
CA THR A 58 12.54 1.61 8.35
C THR A 58 13.14 2.98 8.06
N THR A 59 14.37 3.19 8.49
CA THR A 59 15.13 4.43 8.27
C THR A 59 15.66 4.50 6.85
N THR A 60 16.00 5.71 6.39
CA THR A 60 16.49 5.91 5.02
C THR A 60 17.82 5.19 4.71
N ASP A 61 18.57 4.77 5.73
CA ASP A 61 19.79 3.96 5.60
C ASP A 61 19.50 2.44 5.57
N GLY A 62 18.22 2.05 5.61
CA GLY A 62 17.77 0.66 5.55
C GLY A 62 17.63 -0.04 6.90
N THR A 63 17.88 0.64 8.03
CA THR A 63 17.70 0.02 9.35
C THR A 63 16.23 -0.06 9.73
N THR A 64 15.72 -1.27 9.98
CA THR A 64 14.34 -1.48 10.45
C THR A 64 14.26 -1.36 11.96
N TYR A 65 13.44 -0.43 12.46
CA TYR A 65 13.22 -0.20 13.89
C TYR A 65 11.96 -0.87 14.42
N PHE A 66 10.98 -1.13 13.56
CA PHE A 66 9.76 -1.86 13.92
C PHE A 66 9.29 -2.66 12.72
N HIS A 67 8.93 -3.92 12.95
CA HIS A 67 8.36 -4.78 11.93
C HIS A 67 7.50 -5.84 12.62
N SER A 68 6.18 -5.77 12.45
CA SER A 68 5.26 -6.72 13.07
C SER A 68 3.92 -6.72 12.38
N PRO A 69 3.26 -7.89 12.28
CA PRO A 69 1.86 -7.92 11.91
C PRO A 69 0.96 -7.45 13.06
N SER A 70 -0.23 -6.95 12.74
CA SER A 70 -1.24 -6.53 13.73
C SER A 70 -1.88 -7.72 14.44
N ARG A 71 -2.23 -8.77 13.68
CA ARG A 71 -2.84 -10.05 14.08
C ARG A 71 -2.09 -11.20 13.37
N PRO A 72 -2.33 -12.48 13.71
CA PRO A 72 -1.86 -13.62 12.91
C PRO A 72 -2.34 -13.53 11.44
N SER A 73 -1.81 -14.39 10.57
CA SER A 73 -2.14 -14.57 9.13
C SER A 73 -1.48 -13.69 8.06
N THR A 74 -0.66 -12.70 8.40
CA THR A 74 0.14 -12.00 7.36
C THR A 74 1.16 -12.94 6.70
N VAL A 75 1.31 -12.83 5.37
CA VAL A 75 2.14 -13.71 4.54
C VAL A 75 3.38 -12.99 3.98
N LYS A 76 4.25 -13.73 3.29
CA LYS A 76 5.49 -13.20 2.74
C LYS A 76 5.28 -12.10 1.70
N ASP A 77 4.17 -12.15 0.97
CA ASP A 77 3.84 -11.13 -0.02
C ASP A 77 3.70 -9.74 0.61
N ASN A 78 3.19 -9.64 1.84
CA ASN A 78 3.13 -8.36 2.56
C ASN A 78 4.51 -7.72 2.74
N ASP A 79 5.59 -8.50 2.94
CA ASP A 79 6.96 -7.97 3.01
C ASP A 79 7.40 -7.37 1.66
N ILE A 80 7.03 -8.01 0.56
CA ILE A 80 7.36 -7.56 -0.79
C ILE A 80 6.67 -6.23 -1.07
N TRP A 81 5.39 -6.12 -0.71
CA TRP A 81 4.64 -4.86 -0.76
C TRP A 81 5.27 -3.78 0.11
N VAL A 82 5.65 -4.09 1.35
CA VAL A 82 6.33 -3.16 2.26
C VAL A 82 7.61 -2.63 1.63
N GLU A 83 8.46 -3.49 1.07
CA GLU A 83 9.71 -3.11 0.41
C GLU A 83 9.46 -2.21 -0.81
N ARG A 84 8.54 -2.61 -1.69
CA ARG A 84 8.21 -1.86 -2.91
C ARG A 84 7.62 -0.49 -2.61
N LYS A 85 6.68 -0.39 -1.65
CA LYS A 85 6.06 0.87 -1.25
C LYS A 85 7.08 1.81 -0.58
N ARG A 86 7.94 1.31 0.32
CA ARG A 86 8.95 2.16 1.01
C ARG A 86 10.05 2.65 0.08
N ARG A 87 10.46 1.85 -0.91
CA ARG A 87 11.42 2.27 -1.95
C ARG A 87 10.92 3.50 -2.72
N THR A 88 9.63 3.54 -3.04
CA THR A 88 8.99 4.72 -3.64
C THR A 88 9.13 5.94 -2.73
N VAL A 89 8.85 5.80 -1.44
CA VAL A 89 8.98 6.91 -0.47
C VAL A 89 10.42 7.41 -0.38
N PHE A 90 11.41 6.53 -0.27
CA PHE A 90 12.80 6.93 -0.16
C PHE A 90 13.34 7.57 -1.45
N ARG A 91 12.91 7.10 -2.62
CA ARG A 91 13.36 7.65 -3.91
C ARG A 91 12.75 9.02 -4.20
N PHE A 92 11.44 9.18 -4.00
CA PHE A 92 10.71 10.38 -4.43
C PHE A 92 10.45 11.39 -3.31
N GLY A 93 10.54 10.98 -2.04
CA GLY A 93 10.25 11.82 -0.89
C GLY A 93 8.76 12.10 -0.65
N PHE A 94 7.87 11.44 -1.38
CA PHE A 94 6.41 11.53 -1.23
C PHE A 94 5.84 10.18 -0.82
N SER A 95 4.62 10.15 -0.29
CA SER A 95 3.96 8.87 0.00
C SER A 95 3.83 8.03 -1.27
N SER A 96 3.73 6.72 -1.11
CA SER A 96 3.45 5.83 -2.23
C SER A 96 2.09 6.15 -2.87
N TYR A 97 1.10 6.57 -2.07
CA TYR A 97 -0.21 7.04 -2.52
C TYR A 97 -0.12 8.29 -3.40
N TYR A 98 0.60 9.32 -2.97
CA TYR A 98 0.82 10.54 -3.76
C TYR A 98 1.44 10.23 -5.11
N MET A 99 2.41 9.31 -5.15
CA MET A 99 3.02 8.89 -6.40
C MET A 99 2.04 8.14 -7.32
N GLY A 100 1.11 7.36 -6.74
CA GLY A 100 0.01 6.75 -7.48
C GLY A 100 -0.96 7.78 -8.07
N GLN A 101 -1.33 8.79 -7.29
CA GLN A 101 -2.16 9.90 -7.78
C GLN A 101 -1.43 10.71 -8.86
N LYS A 102 -0.12 10.90 -8.72
CA LYS A 102 0.71 11.57 -9.73
C LYS A 102 0.83 10.75 -11.02
N LEU A 103 0.88 9.43 -10.92
CA LEU A 103 0.83 8.53 -12.06
C LEU A 103 -0.50 8.68 -12.80
N LYS A 104 -1.64 8.59 -12.07
CA LYS A 104 -2.98 8.81 -12.63
C LYS A 104 -3.11 10.17 -13.33
N SER A 105 -2.50 11.23 -12.78
CA SER A 105 -2.52 12.56 -13.41
C SER A 105 -1.76 12.65 -14.75
N LYS A 106 -0.92 11.66 -15.07
CA LYS A 106 -0.19 11.54 -16.35
C LYS A 106 -0.94 10.70 -17.38
N ASP A 107 -2.13 10.21 -17.05
CA ASP A 107 -2.97 9.39 -17.94
C ASP A 107 -2.26 8.13 -18.45
N THR A 108 -1.47 7.49 -17.57
CA THR A 108 -0.80 6.21 -17.83
C THR A 108 -0.81 5.35 -16.59
N LYS A 109 -0.87 4.02 -16.78
CA LYS A 109 -0.68 3.03 -15.71
C LYS A 109 0.78 2.55 -15.62
N ASN A 110 1.63 2.93 -16.58
CA ASN A 110 2.99 2.43 -16.72
C ASN A 110 4.01 3.25 -15.91
N LEU A 111 4.65 2.63 -14.90
CA LEU A 111 5.62 3.27 -14.01
C LEU A 111 6.95 3.54 -14.73
N GLU A 112 7.35 2.64 -15.60
CA GLU A 112 8.58 2.65 -16.37
C GLU A 112 8.58 3.86 -17.31
N GLU A 113 7.46 4.14 -17.97
CA GLU A 113 7.28 5.30 -18.83
C GLU A 113 7.16 6.61 -18.04
N ALA A 114 6.38 6.59 -16.96
CA ALA A 114 6.06 7.80 -16.22
C ALA A 114 7.23 8.33 -15.37
N PHE A 115 8.02 7.41 -14.79
CA PHE A 115 9.04 7.71 -13.78
C PHE A 115 10.40 7.02 -13.99
N TYR A 116 10.55 6.18 -15.03
CA TYR A 116 11.79 5.43 -15.30
C TYR A 116 12.20 4.54 -14.11
N ILE A 117 11.24 3.79 -13.58
CA ILE A 117 11.39 2.84 -12.47
C ILE A 117 10.75 1.51 -12.83
N SER A 118 11.27 0.40 -12.30
CA SER A 118 10.64 -0.90 -12.46
C SER A 118 9.49 -1.07 -11.47
N SER A 119 8.33 -1.47 -11.97
CA SER A 119 7.16 -1.89 -11.19
C SER A 119 7.43 -3.11 -10.29
N ILE A 120 8.42 -3.95 -10.62
CA ILE A 120 8.88 -5.06 -9.76
C ILE A 120 9.51 -4.51 -8.48
N ASP A 121 10.34 -3.47 -8.60
CA ASP A 121 11.09 -2.91 -7.48
C ASP A 121 10.34 -1.83 -6.70
N TYR A 122 9.34 -1.20 -7.31
CA TYR A 122 8.63 -0.03 -6.77
C TYR A 122 7.11 -0.21 -6.84
N ALA A 123 6.42 0.20 -5.80
CA ALA A 123 4.96 0.25 -5.78
C ALA A 123 4.48 1.67 -5.50
N VAL A 124 3.48 2.12 -6.25
CA VAL A 124 2.81 3.42 -6.09
C VAL A 124 1.39 3.27 -5.52
N HIS A 125 1.14 2.15 -4.85
CA HIS A 125 -0.08 1.88 -4.09
C HIS A 125 0.04 2.48 -2.70
N GLY A 126 -1.05 3.02 -2.17
CA GLY A 126 -1.09 3.61 -0.83
C GLY A 126 -0.60 2.68 0.29
N GLY A 127 -0.04 3.29 1.33
CA GLY A 127 0.39 2.58 2.55
C GLY A 127 1.78 2.93 3.06
N SER A 128 2.67 3.51 2.25
CA SER A 128 3.95 4.02 2.76
C SER A 128 3.98 5.54 2.79
N VAL A 129 4.32 6.10 3.96
CA VAL A 129 4.35 7.54 4.22
C VAL A 129 5.71 7.97 4.77
N PRO A 130 6.26 9.12 4.33
CA PRO A 130 7.54 9.61 4.81
C PRO A 130 7.43 10.15 6.24
N ILE A 131 8.33 9.72 7.11
CA ILE A 131 8.56 10.33 8.43
C ILE A 131 9.53 11.49 8.27
N ARG A 132 9.08 12.68 8.64
CA ARG A 132 9.83 13.95 8.50
C ARG A 132 10.03 14.62 9.86
N LEU A 133 11.11 15.38 9.97
CA LEU A 133 11.42 16.17 11.16
C LEU A 133 11.26 17.67 10.90
N LYS A 134 10.83 18.41 11.92
CA LYS A 134 10.84 19.88 11.88
C LYS A 134 12.26 20.40 11.69
N ASN A 135 12.44 21.38 10.80
CA ASN A 135 13.73 21.97 10.45
C ASN A 135 14.73 21.00 9.81
N PHE A 136 14.24 19.92 9.19
CA PHE A 136 15.03 19.01 8.39
C PHE A 136 14.30 18.71 7.08
N ASP A 137 14.97 18.91 5.95
CA ASP A 137 14.31 18.86 4.64
C ASP A 137 14.12 17.42 4.13
N GLY A 138 14.91 16.48 4.65
CA GLY A 138 14.92 15.09 4.22
C GLY A 138 13.84 14.21 4.86
N VAL A 139 13.67 13.02 4.29
CA VAL A 139 12.96 11.91 4.91
C VAL A 139 13.94 11.16 5.81
N VAL A 140 13.57 10.91 7.07
CA VAL A 140 14.44 10.18 8.02
C VAL A 140 14.11 8.69 8.07
N ALA A 141 12.84 8.35 7.85
CA ALA A 141 12.31 7.00 7.85
C ALA A 141 11.00 6.95 7.05
N ALA A 142 10.49 5.76 6.80
CA ALA A 142 9.16 5.53 6.24
C ALA A 142 8.35 4.67 7.21
N LEU A 143 7.08 5.03 7.43
CA LEU A 143 6.09 4.14 8.03
C LEU A 143 5.33 3.49 6.89
N THR A 144 5.30 2.17 6.85
CA THR A 144 4.60 1.39 5.82
C THR A 144 3.57 0.48 6.46
N ILE A 145 2.35 0.56 5.95
CA ILE A 145 1.21 -0.31 6.26
C ILE A 145 0.89 -1.09 4.99
N SER A 146 0.63 -2.39 5.14
CA SER A 146 0.20 -3.25 4.05
C SER A 146 -0.83 -4.27 4.54
N GLY A 147 -1.96 -4.36 3.85
CA GLY A 147 -2.98 -5.40 4.10
C GLY A 147 -4.43 -4.93 3.95
N LEU A 148 -4.67 -3.63 3.79
CA LEU A 148 -6.00 -3.06 3.53
C LEU A 148 -6.09 -2.52 2.09
N LYS A 149 -7.25 -1.93 1.76
CA LYS A 149 -7.39 -1.11 0.55
C LYS A 149 -6.41 0.06 0.61
N GLN A 150 -5.90 0.47 -0.54
CA GLN A 150 -4.76 1.40 -0.60
C GLN A 150 -5.02 2.75 0.11
N GLU A 151 -6.25 3.27 0.02
CA GLU A 151 -6.68 4.49 0.70
C GLU A 151 -6.72 4.32 2.21
N GLU A 152 -7.10 3.14 2.69
CA GLU A 152 -7.17 2.79 4.10
C GLU A 152 -5.77 2.63 4.70
N ASP A 153 -4.90 1.87 4.03
CA ASP A 153 -3.48 1.73 4.39
C ASP A 153 -2.82 3.12 4.53
N HIS A 154 -3.05 4.00 3.55
CA HIS A 154 -2.51 5.34 3.54
C HIS A 154 -3.07 6.24 4.65
N ALA A 155 -4.41 6.31 4.76
CA ALA A 155 -5.08 7.14 5.77
C ALA A 155 -4.73 6.68 7.20
N PHE A 156 -4.66 5.37 7.43
CA PHE A 156 -4.29 4.81 8.72
C PHE A 156 -2.86 5.20 9.09
N ALA A 157 -1.89 5.07 8.18
CA ALA A 157 -0.51 5.47 8.43
C ALA A 157 -0.38 6.95 8.85
N LEU A 158 -1.07 7.86 8.15
CA LEU A 158 -1.07 9.28 8.50
C LEU A 158 -1.74 9.55 9.84
N GLN A 159 -2.87 8.89 10.11
CA GLN A 159 -3.58 9.03 11.38
C GLN A 159 -2.67 8.66 12.57
N ILE A 160 -1.92 7.56 12.47
CA ILE A 160 -0.95 7.16 13.49
C ILE A 160 0.12 8.24 13.69
N LEU A 161 0.70 8.77 12.60
CA LEU A 161 1.72 9.81 12.71
C LEU A 161 1.18 11.10 13.35
N GLU A 162 -0.05 11.52 13.02
CA GLU A 162 -0.67 12.70 13.61
C GLU A 162 -0.97 12.50 15.11
N GLU A 163 -1.42 11.31 15.52
CA GLU A 163 -1.61 10.99 16.93
C GLU A 163 -0.29 11.03 17.71
N VAL A 164 0.79 10.48 17.14
CA VAL A 164 2.12 10.52 17.78
C VAL A 164 2.62 11.97 17.89
N LYS A 165 2.40 12.79 16.87
CA LYS A 165 2.74 14.23 16.87
C LYS A 165 2.00 15.02 17.95
N ILE A 166 0.71 14.73 18.19
CA ILE A 166 -0.11 15.41 19.20
C ILE A 166 0.27 14.96 20.61
N SER A 167 0.61 13.68 20.78
CA SER A 167 1.00 13.11 22.07
C SER A 167 2.35 13.67 22.54
N ARG A 168 2.29 14.83 23.23
CA ARG A 168 3.43 15.56 23.78
C ARG A 168 4.48 14.61 24.35
N GLU A 169 5.73 14.81 23.90
CA GLU A 169 6.86 13.99 24.34
C GLU A 169 6.91 13.90 25.87
N PRO A 170 7.04 12.69 26.45
CA PRO A 170 7.43 12.61 27.84
C PRO A 170 8.81 13.26 27.96
N ARG A 171 8.93 14.29 28.81
CA ARG A 171 10.23 14.86 29.16
C ARG A 171 11.06 13.69 29.69
N TYR A 172 12.12 13.31 28.98
CA TYR A 172 13.02 12.25 29.41
C TYR A 172 13.78 12.76 30.64
N GLY A 173 13.17 12.51 31.78
CA GLY A 173 13.61 12.90 33.11
C GLY A 173 13.35 11.71 34.03
N ASN A 174 14.22 10.71 33.92
CA ASN A 174 14.55 9.79 34.99
C ASN A 174 13.37 9.10 35.68
N ARG A 175 12.74 8.08 35.07
CA ARG A 175 11.98 7.07 35.83
C ARG A 175 12.09 5.68 35.20
N HIS A 176 12.43 4.75 36.09
CA HIS A 176 12.25 3.30 36.02
C HIS A 176 11.00 2.91 35.20
N MET A 177 11.14 1.99 34.24
CA MET A 177 10.00 1.36 33.56
C MET A 177 9.18 0.58 34.59
N ASP A 178 7.96 1.02 34.87
CA ASP A 178 7.00 0.30 35.70
C ASP A 178 6.15 -0.59 34.79
N VAL A 179 6.43 -1.91 34.81
CA VAL A 179 5.80 -2.95 33.96
C VAL A 179 4.41 -3.38 34.46
N SER A 180 3.82 -2.64 35.41
CA SER A 180 2.57 -3.03 36.07
C SER A 180 1.30 -2.90 35.22
N CYS A 181 1.36 -2.32 34.02
CA CYS A 181 0.16 -2.09 33.19
C CYS A 181 -0.24 -3.25 32.26
N ILE A 182 0.49 -4.38 32.25
CA ILE A 182 0.19 -5.51 31.33
C ILE A 182 -0.82 -6.51 31.94
N SER A 183 -1.21 -6.35 33.22
CA SER A 183 -1.94 -7.43 33.93
C SER A 183 -3.46 -7.48 33.74
N SER A 184 -4.09 -6.60 32.96
CA SER A 184 -5.57 -6.52 32.90
C SER A 184 -6.23 -7.25 31.71
N ALA A 185 -5.45 -7.76 30.75
CA ALA A 185 -6.00 -8.25 29.47
C ALA A 185 -6.28 -9.77 29.41
N LEU A 186 -6.17 -10.50 30.54
CA LEU A 186 -6.12 -11.98 30.52
C LEU A 186 -7.40 -12.68 30.99
N ILE A 187 -8.56 -12.00 31.08
CA ILE A 187 -9.80 -12.65 31.52
C ILE A 187 -11.00 -12.22 30.67
N VAL A 188 -11.06 -12.65 29.41
CA VAL A 188 -12.33 -13.01 28.74
C VAL A 188 -11.98 -13.99 27.62
N ASN A 189 -11.92 -15.30 27.89
CA ASN A 189 -11.84 -16.30 26.82
C ASN A 189 -12.49 -17.59 27.30
N SER A 190 -13.74 -17.83 26.87
CA SER A 190 -14.35 -19.17 26.91
C SER A 190 -15.49 -19.40 25.91
N ASN A 191 -15.92 -18.42 25.10
CA ASN A 191 -17.09 -18.58 24.22
C ASN A 191 -16.88 -18.15 22.74
N ILE A 192 -15.65 -17.89 22.29
CA ILE A 192 -15.39 -17.33 20.95
C ILE A 192 -15.09 -18.39 19.87
N GLY A 193 -14.70 -19.61 20.25
CA GLY A 193 -14.24 -20.63 19.29
C GLY A 193 -15.32 -21.47 18.60
N GLN A 194 -16.57 -20.99 18.48
CA GLN A 194 -17.61 -21.67 17.69
C GLN A 194 -18.27 -20.74 16.67
N GLU A 195 -18.21 -19.42 16.87
CA GLU A 195 -18.65 -18.44 15.87
C GLU A 195 -17.51 -18.13 14.86
N GLU A 196 -16.24 -18.24 15.28
CA GLU A 196 -15.08 -18.04 14.40
C GLU A 196 -14.90 -19.15 13.33
N GLU A 197 -15.33 -20.40 13.59
CA GLU A 197 -15.23 -21.49 12.59
C GLU A 197 -16.31 -21.38 11.51
N GLU A 198 -17.49 -20.83 11.80
CA GLU A 198 -18.54 -20.62 10.79
C GLU A 198 -18.28 -19.35 9.94
N GLU A 199 -17.66 -18.30 10.50
CA GLU A 199 -17.21 -17.12 9.73
C GLU A 199 -16.00 -17.44 8.83
N GLU A 200 -15.08 -18.32 9.26
CA GLU A 200 -13.94 -18.74 8.42
C GLU A 200 -14.38 -19.60 7.22
N GLU A 201 -15.41 -20.45 7.35
CA GLU A 201 -15.94 -21.24 6.22
C GLU A 201 -16.70 -20.36 5.20
N GLU A 202 -17.43 -19.33 5.64
CA GLU A 202 -18.10 -18.38 4.72
C GLU A 202 -17.08 -17.46 4.00
N GLU A 203 -15.98 -17.06 4.66
CA GLU A 203 -14.91 -16.26 4.02
C GLU A 203 -14.09 -17.08 2.99
N GLU A 204 -13.86 -18.38 3.23
CA GLU A 204 -13.19 -19.25 2.25
C GLU A 204 -14.07 -19.47 0.99
N GLU A 205 -15.39 -19.59 1.13
CA GLU A 205 -16.30 -19.70 -0.02
C GLU A 205 -16.38 -18.40 -0.84
N GLU A 206 -16.36 -17.22 -0.20
CA GLU A 206 -16.33 -15.93 -0.93
C GLU A 206 -14.98 -15.68 -1.64
N GLU A 207 -13.85 -16.12 -1.08
CA GLU A 207 -12.53 -16.01 -1.74
C GLU A 207 -12.40 -16.97 -2.94
N GLU A 208 -12.97 -18.19 -2.87
CA GLU A 208 -13.00 -19.10 -4.02
C GLU A 208 -13.89 -18.54 -5.15
N GLU A 209 -15.00 -17.88 -4.85
CA GLU A 209 -15.86 -17.23 -5.87
C GLU A 209 -15.16 -16.01 -6.51
N GLU A 210 -14.42 -15.18 -5.75
CA GLU A 210 -13.65 -14.05 -6.32
C GLU A 210 -12.47 -14.53 -7.20
N GLU A 211 -11.78 -15.61 -6.83
CA GLU A 211 -10.70 -16.19 -7.67
C GLU A 211 -11.26 -16.80 -8.97
N GLU A 212 -12.41 -17.47 -8.93
CA GLU A 212 -13.07 -17.98 -10.16
C GLU A 212 -13.52 -16.84 -11.09
N GLU A 213 -14.04 -15.73 -10.56
CA GLU A 213 -14.41 -14.55 -11.38
C GLU A 213 -13.17 -13.87 -12.01
N GLU A 214 -12.04 -13.78 -11.31
CA GLU A 214 -10.78 -13.25 -11.88
C GLU A 214 -10.20 -14.16 -12.97
N GLU A 215 -10.25 -15.50 -12.80
CA GLU A 215 -9.81 -16.44 -13.85
C GLU A 215 -10.70 -16.38 -15.10
N GLU A 216 -12.02 -16.22 -14.96
CA GLU A 216 -12.93 -16.04 -16.10
C GLU A 216 -12.68 -14.71 -16.84
N GLU A 217 -12.39 -13.61 -16.13
CA GLU A 217 -12.03 -12.32 -16.76
C GLU A 217 -10.68 -12.41 -17.51
N GLU A 218 -9.68 -13.13 -16.98
CA GLU A 218 -8.40 -13.35 -17.67
C GLU A 218 -8.56 -14.21 -18.94
N GLU A 219 -9.39 -15.26 -18.91
CA GLU A 219 -9.69 -16.07 -20.11
C GLU A 219 -10.43 -15.25 -21.19
N GLU A 220 -11.37 -14.38 -20.81
CA GLU A 220 -12.04 -13.48 -21.77
C GLU A 220 -11.07 -12.46 -22.39
N GLU A 221 -10.13 -11.89 -21.61
CA GLU A 221 -9.11 -10.99 -22.14
C GLU A 221 -8.13 -11.70 -23.10
N GLU A 222 -7.72 -12.94 -22.81
CA GLU A 222 -6.88 -13.74 -23.72
C GLU A 222 -7.60 -14.07 -25.03
N GLU A 223 -8.91 -14.42 -24.99
CA GLU A 223 -9.70 -14.65 -26.21
C GLU A 223 -9.85 -13.37 -27.06
N GLU A 224 -10.05 -12.20 -26.44
CA GLU A 224 -10.11 -10.92 -27.16
C GLU A 224 -8.76 -10.55 -27.81
N GLU A 225 -7.63 -10.80 -27.13
CA GLU A 225 -6.29 -10.58 -27.71
C GLU A 225 -6.01 -11.52 -28.91
N GLU A 226 -6.40 -12.79 -28.83
CA GLU A 226 -6.26 -13.74 -29.95
C GLU A 226 -7.12 -13.32 -31.17
N GLU A 227 -8.34 -12.82 -30.95
CA GLU A 227 -9.19 -12.31 -32.04
C GLU A 227 -8.60 -11.05 -32.70
N GLU A 228 -8.00 -10.14 -31.93
CA GLU A 228 -7.33 -8.95 -32.47
C GLU A 228 -6.09 -9.33 -33.31
N GLU A 229 -5.29 -10.30 -32.87
CA GLU A 229 -4.13 -10.79 -33.62
C GLU A 229 -4.54 -11.45 -34.97
N GLU A 230 -5.63 -12.22 -34.98
CA GLU A 230 -6.16 -12.82 -36.22
C GLU A 230 -6.66 -11.75 -37.21
N GLU A 231 -7.31 -10.68 -36.74
CA GLU A 231 -7.73 -9.55 -37.59
C GLU A 231 -6.52 -8.78 -38.16
N GLU A 232 -5.46 -8.58 -37.37
CA GLU A 232 -4.22 -7.96 -37.84
C GLU A 232 -3.50 -8.82 -38.91
N GLU A 233 -3.47 -10.15 -38.74
CA GLU A 233 -2.93 -11.05 -39.76
C GLU A 233 -3.76 -11.01 -41.06
N GLU A 234 -5.10 -11.05 -40.97
CA GLU A 234 -5.98 -10.96 -42.13
C GLU A 234 -5.80 -9.65 -42.91
N THR A 235 -5.68 -8.52 -42.20
CA THR A 235 -5.47 -7.21 -42.82
C THR A 235 -4.07 -7.10 -43.45
N SER A 236 -3.05 -7.67 -42.82
CA SER A 236 -1.68 -7.79 -43.36
C SER A 236 -1.64 -8.63 -44.64
N VAL A 237 -2.34 -9.77 -44.68
CA VAL A 237 -2.45 -10.62 -45.88
C VAL A 237 -3.19 -9.89 -47.00
N LYS A 238 -4.31 -9.21 -46.72
CA LYS A 238 -5.05 -8.39 -47.70
C LYS A 238 -4.18 -7.25 -48.25
N PHE A 239 -3.32 -6.65 -47.43
CA PHE A 239 -2.37 -5.62 -47.85
C PHE A 239 -1.26 -6.19 -48.76
N ARG A 240 -0.70 -7.35 -48.43
CA ARG A 240 0.33 -8.04 -49.24
C ARG A 240 -0.20 -8.54 -50.59
N VAL A 241 -1.44 -9.02 -50.64
CA VAL A 241 -2.11 -9.38 -51.91
C VAL A 241 -2.38 -8.12 -52.75
N SER A 242 -2.84 -7.03 -52.14
CA SER A 242 -3.07 -5.76 -52.86
C SER A 242 -1.77 -5.13 -53.41
N PHE A 243 -0.63 -5.31 -52.72
CA PHE A 243 0.67 -4.80 -53.15
C PHE A 243 1.26 -5.59 -54.33
N THR A 244 1.06 -6.92 -54.37
CA THR A 244 1.55 -7.76 -55.49
C THR A 244 0.80 -7.49 -56.80
N TYR A 245 -0.51 -7.22 -56.76
CA TYR A 245 -1.27 -6.81 -57.95
C TYR A 245 -0.88 -5.41 -58.47
N LYS A 246 -0.39 -4.51 -57.60
CA LYS A 246 0.01 -3.15 -58.00
C LYS A 246 1.43 -3.09 -58.57
N CYS A 247 2.33 -4.00 -58.20
CA CYS A 247 3.66 -4.13 -58.82
C CYS A 247 3.63 -4.78 -60.21
N PHE A 248 2.60 -5.54 -60.58
CA PHE A 248 2.50 -6.17 -61.91
C PHE A 248 2.05 -5.23 -63.03
N TYR A 249 1.58 -4.01 -62.71
CA TYR A 249 1.12 -3.00 -63.69
C TYR A 249 2.10 -1.83 -63.89
N PHE A 250 3.34 -1.93 -63.38
CA PHE A 250 4.37 -0.87 -63.54
C PHE A 250 5.67 -1.39 -64.16
N VAL A 251 5.56 -2.39 -65.06
CA VAL A 251 6.61 -2.78 -66.02
C VAL A 251 5.95 -3.00 -67.38
N GLU A 252 5.53 -1.91 -68.03
CA GLU A 252 5.52 -1.69 -69.49
C GLU A 252 5.43 -0.18 -69.77
#